data_AF-A0A6V7J3W0-F1
#
_entry.id   AF-A0A6V7J3W0-F1
#
_cell.length_a   1.000
_cell.length_b   1.000
_cell.length_c   1.000
_cell.angle_alpha   90.00
_cell.angle_beta   90.00
_cell.angle_gamma   90.00
#
_symmetry.space_group_name_H-M   'P 1'
#
loop_
_entity.id
_entity.type
_entity.pdbx_description
1 polymer ?
#
loop_
_entity_poly.entity_id
_entity_poly.type
_entity_poly.pdbx_seq_one_letter_code
_entity_poly.pdbx_strand_id
1 'polypeptide(L)' 'VHNGPPHPSNYGYSYAKRFIDVANHGYYEQHGRLYTSVIPCNVFGPHDNFNVETGHVIPGLMHKIYNIVKS' A
#
# COMPACT_ATOMS: atom_id res chain seq x y z
N VAL A 1 -1.71 4.36 15.98
CA VAL A 1 -1.77 3.64 14.68
C VAL A 1 -1.13 2.23 14.73
N HIS A 2 -0.43 1.83 15.81
CA HIS A 2 0.35 0.58 15.83
C HIS A 2 0.03 -0.37 17.00
N ASN A 3 -1.16 -0.26 17.59
CA ASN A 3 -1.51 -0.94 18.85
C ASN A 3 -1.77 -2.46 18.72
N GLY A 4 -1.53 -3.07 17.55
CA GLY A 4 -1.72 -4.49 17.30
C GLY A 4 -0.71 -5.05 16.29
N PRO A 5 -0.51 -6.38 16.27
CA PRO A 5 0.39 -7.01 15.31
C PRO A 5 -0.13 -6.84 13.88
N PRO A 6 0.75 -6.76 12.87
CA PRO A 6 0.33 -6.84 11.48
C PRO A 6 -0.38 -8.16 11.15
N HIS A 7 -1.22 -8.12 10.11
CA HIS A 7 -1.79 -9.35 9.55
C HIS A 7 -0.68 -10.32 9.13
N PRO A 8 -0.77 -11.63 9.43
CA PRO A 8 0.31 -12.58 9.19
C PRO A 8 0.81 -12.63 7.74
N SER A 9 -0.08 -12.51 6.76
CA SER A 9 0.29 -12.56 5.33
C SER A 9 1.25 -11.43 4.91
N ASN A 10 1.25 -10.31 5.64
CA ASN A 10 2.00 -9.11 5.30
C ASN A 10 2.99 -8.72 6.42
N TYR A 11 3.36 -9.66 7.29
CA TYR A 11 4.08 -9.39 8.54
C TYR A 11 5.34 -8.55 8.33
N GLY A 12 6.29 -9.05 7.51
CA GLY A 12 7.57 -8.37 7.26
C GLY A 12 7.40 -7.00 6.61
N TYR A 13 6.58 -6.91 5.55
CA TYR A 13 6.26 -5.66 4.87
C TYR A 13 5.67 -4.62 5.83
N SER A 14 4.73 -5.03 6.66
CA SER A 14 4.02 -4.13 7.57
C SER A 14 4.94 -3.57 8.65
N TYR A 15 5.82 -4.38 9.24
CA TYR A 15 6.82 -3.86 10.18
C TYR A 15 7.78 -2.90 9.49
N ALA A 16 8.31 -3.25 8.32
CA ALA A 16 9.20 -2.37 7.56
C ALA A 16 8.57 -0.99 7.29
N LYS A 17 7.29 -0.94 6.92
CA LYS A 17 6.57 0.33 6.73
C LYS A 17 6.33 1.09 8.03
N ARG A 18 6.07 0.41 9.16
CA ARG A 18 5.96 1.06 10.48
C ARG A 18 7.27 1.71 10.93
N PHE A 19 8.41 1.10 10.61
CA PHE A 19 9.72 1.67 10.93
C PHE A 19 9.98 3.03 10.27
N ILE A 20 9.27 3.37 9.19
CA ILE A 20 9.36 4.70 8.59
C ILE A 20 8.90 5.80 9.56
N ASP A 21 7.85 5.55 10.34
CA ASP A 21 7.36 6.51 11.34
C ASP A 21 8.38 6.73 12.48
N VAL A 22 8.98 5.64 12.96
CA VAL A 22 10.08 5.67 13.94
C VAL A 22 11.28 6.43 13.39
N ALA A 23 11.65 6.18 12.13
CA ALA A 23 12.75 6.88 11.47
C ALA A 23 12.46 8.38 11.34
N ASN A 24 11.25 8.75 10.94
CA ASN A 24 10.85 10.16 10.84
C ASN A 24 11.02 10.89 12.18
N HIS A 25 10.60 10.29 13.30
CA HIS A 25 10.81 10.85 14.63
C HIS A 25 12.30 10.95 14.99
N GLY A 26 13.09 9.90 14.74
CA GLY A 26 14.54 9.94 15.01
C GLY A 26 15.28 11.03 14.22
N TYR A 27 14.90 11.25 12.95
CA TYR A 27 15.45 12.34 12.13
C TYR A 27 15.04 13.73 12.63
N TYR A 28 13.83 13.87 13.18
CA TYR A 28 13.42 15.11 13.82
C TYR A 28 14.24 15.39 15.07
N GLU A 29 14.41 14.39 15.95
CA GLU A 29 15.16 14.52 17.20
C GLU A 29 16.65 14.86 16.95
N GLN A 30 17.29 14.18 15.99
CA GLN A 30 18.72 14.36 15.74
C GLN A 30 19.03 15.59 14.88
N HIS A 31 18.12 15.98 13.97
CA HIS A 31 18.42 16.95 12.90
C HIS A 31 17.33 18.00 12.66
N GLY A 32 16.26 18.04 13.45
CA GLY A 32 15.14 18.97 13.28
C GLY A 32 14.40 18.82 11.94
N ARG A 33 14.51 17.66 11.28
CA ARG A 33 13.88 17.42 9.97
C ARG A 33 12.42 17.03 10.12
N LEU A 34 11.54 17.72 9.39
CA LEU A 34 10.10 17.49 9.41
C LEU A 34 9.69 16.48 8.33
N TYR A 35 9.97 15.20 8.60
CA TYR A 35 9.48 14.13 7.75
C TYR A 35 8.16 13.59 8.26
N THR A 36 7.30 13.14 7.35
CA THR A 36 6.01 12.54 7.66
C THR A 36 5.68 11.44 6.65
N SER A 37 4.68 10.62 6.97
CA SER A 37 4.20 9.56 6.08
C SER A 37 2.68 9.62 5.95
N VAL A 38 2.19 9.34 4.74
CA VAL A 38 0.75 9.20 4.47
C VAL A 38 0.45 7.70 4.39
N ILE A 39 -0.64 7.27 5.04
CA ILE A 39 -1.11 5.88 5.03
C ILE A 39 -2.38 5.82 4.19
N PRO A 40 -2.26 5.58 2.87
CA PRO A 40 -3.45 5.42 2.04
C PRO A 40 -4.14 4.08 2.34
N CYS A 41 -5.44 4.04 2.07
CA CYS A 41 -6.17 2.79 1.92
C CYS A 41 -5.89 2.17 0.53
N ASN A 42 -6.80 1.36 0.02
CA ASN A 42 -6.67 0.79 -1.32
C ASN A 42 -6.76 1.90 -2.38
N VAL A 43 -5.74 2.00 -3.23
CA VAL A 43 -5.68 2.93 -4.37
C VAL A 43 -5.97 2.15 -5.64
N PHE A 44 -6.66 2.77 -6.60
CA PHE A 44 -6.90 2.24 -7.94
C PHE A 44 -6.92 3.40 -8.94
N GLY A 45 -6.61 3.12 -10.22
CA GLY A 45 -6.66 4.15 -11.27
C GLY A 45 -5.83 3.83 -12.51
N PRO A 46 -5.55 4.83 -13.35
CA PRO A 46 -4.62 4.68 -14.46
C PRO A 46 -3.26 4.15 -13.97
N HIS A 47 -2.62 3.28 -14.76
CA HIS A 47 -1.35 2.61 -14.45
C HIS A 47 -1.37 1.56 -13.31
N ASP A 48 -2.55 1.14 -12.86
CA ASP A 48 -2.67 -0.02 -11.97
C ASP A 48 -2.36 -1.34 -12.71
N ASN A 49 -2.17 -2.42 -11.97
CA ASN A 49 -1.99 -3.75 -12.54
C ASN A 49 -3.34 -4.34 -12.95
N PHE A 50 -3.67 -4.27 -14.24
CA PHE A 50 -4.88 -4.86 -14.83
C PHE A 50 -4.76 -6.36 -15.14
N ASN A 51 -3.68 -7.04 -14.74
CA ASN A 51 -3.60 -8.49 -14.90
C ASN A 51 -4.71 -9.19 -14.09
N VAL A 52 -5.39 -10.17 -14.69
CA VAL A 52 -6.56 -10.83 -14.07
C VAL A 52 -6.20 -11.73 -12.89
N GLU A 53 -5.00 -12.31 -12.89
CA GLU A 53 -4.53 -13.27 -11.88
C GLU A 53 -3.75 -12.59 -10.76
N THR A 54 -2.97 -11.56 -11.10
CA THR A 54 -2.04 -10.90 -10.16
C THR A 54 -2.42 -9.46 -9.83
N GLY A 55 -3.43 -8.91 -10.51
CA GLY A 55 -3.91 -7.55 -10.28
C GLY A 55 -4.73 -7.42 -9.00
N HIS A 56 -4.85 -6.18 -8.53
CA HIS A 56 -5.75 -5.86 -7.43
C HIS A 56 -7.22 -6.05 -7.83
N VAL A 57 -8.11 -6.15 -6.84
CA VAL A 57 -9.51 -6.51 -7.05
C VAL A 57 -10.19 -5.62 -8.11
N ILE A 58 -10.10 -4.30 -7.97
CA ILE A 58 -10.75 -3.35 -8.91
C ILE A 58 -10.21 -3.48 -10.33
N PRO A 59 -8.90 -3.31 -10.61
CA PRO A 59 -8.39 -3.40 -11.98
C PRO A 59 -8.59 -4.81 -12.59
N GLY A 60 -8.49 -5.87 -11.77
CA GLY A 60 -8.79 -7.24 -12.21
C GLY A 60 -10.25 -7.44 -12.63
N LEU A 61 -11.21 -6.89 -11.88
CA LEU A 61 -12.63 -6.92 -12.25
C LEU A 61 -12.92 -6.10 -13.52
N MET A 62 -12.31 -4.91 -13.65
CA MET A 62 -12.45 -4.09 -14.85
C MET A 62 -11.99 -4.84 -16.10
N HIS A 63 -10.86 -5.55 -16.03
CA HIS A 63 -10.35 -6.33 -17.16
C HIS A 63 -11.26 -7.52 -17.49
N LYS A 64 -11.78 -8.23 -16.49
CA LYS A 64 -12.76 -9.31 -16.73
C LYS A 64 -14.01 -8.82 -17.47
N ILE A 65 -14.58 -7.69 -17.03
CA ILE A 65 -15.77 -7.10 -17.67
C ILE A 65 -15.44 -6.63 -19.09
N TYR A 66 -14.29 -5.98 -19.29
CA TYR A 66 -13.84 -5.56 -20.61
C TYR A 66 -13.78 -6.71 -21.62
N ASN A 67 -13.24 -7.87 -21.20
CA ASN A 67 -13.15 -9.04 -22.06
C ASN A 67 -14.52 -9.61 -22.45
N ILE A 68 -15.49 -9.58 -21.53
CA ILE A 68 -16.87 -10.03 -21.80
C ILE A 68 -17.59 -9.09 -22.77
N VAL A 69 -17.38 -7.78 -22.65
CA VAL A 69 -18.03 -6.80 -23.53
C VAL A 69 -17.42 -6.79 -24.94
N LYS A 70 -16.16 -7.21 -25.07
CA LYS A 70 -15.43 -7.26 -26.35
C LYS A 70 -15.63 -8.55 -27.15
N SER A 71 -16.03 -9.65 -26.50
CA SER A 71 -16.36 -10.93 -27.13
C SER A 71 -17.75 -10.91 -27.74
#